data_AF-A0A1S8TUT8-F1
#
_entry.id   AF-A0A1S8TUT8-F1
#
_cell.length_a   1.000
_cell.length_b   1.000
_cell.length_c   1.000
_cell.angle_alpha   90.00
_cell.angle_beta   90.00
_cell.angle_gamma   90.00
#
_symmetry.space_group_name_H-M   'P 1'
#
loop_
_entity.id
_entity.type
_entity.pdbx_description
1 polymer ?
#
loop_
_entity_poly.entity_id
_entity_poly.type
_entity_poly.pdbx_seq_one_letter_code
_entity_poly.pdbx_strand_id
1 'polypeptide(L)'
;MSGWISDTLEANDYKYLKNIDFEKNLDKLNRCYNKLQRQLIHRDLHLGNFLFNNCEFSGYIDFDLSQKNIRIFDICYFLLRLLIDHKKNSEHIDK
;
A
#
# COMPACT_ATOMS: atom_id res chain seq x y z
N MET A 1 -5.13 20.51 5.32
CA MET A 1 -5.94 19.32 5.60
C MET A 1 -5.31 18.61 6.79
N SER A 2 -6.05 18.36 7.87
CA SER A 2 -5.52 17.74 9.11
C SER A 2 -5.67 16.23 9.04
N GLY A 3 -4.56 15.51 8.95
CA GLY A 3 -4.56 14.05 8.98
C GLY A 3 -3.15 13.51 9.15
N TRP A 4 -3.06 12.31 9.72
CA TRP A 4 -1.79 11.69 10.14
C TRP A 4 -0.71 11.64 9.04
N ILE A 5 -1.10 11.63 7.75
CA ILE A 5 -0.17 11.62 6.62
C ILE A 5 0.56 12.97 6.51
N SER A 6 -0.16 14.09 6.60
CA SER A 6 0.44 15.42 6.57
C SER A 6 1.36 15.63 7.77
N ASP A 7 0.90 15.23 8.97
CA ASP A 7 1.70 15.29 10.20
C ASP A 7 2.99 14.47 10.07
N THR A 8 2.93 13.30 9.42
CA THR A 8 4.09 12.44 9.18
C THR A 8 5.07 13.07 8.18
N LEU A 9 4.57 13.68 7.11
CA LEU A 9 5.42 14.34 6.11
C LEU A 9 6.13 15.57 6.69
N GLU A 10 5.42 16.36 7.51
CA GLU A 10 5.98 17.49 8.24
C GLU A 10 7.06 17.06 9.24
N ALA A 11 6.78 16.01 10.03
CA ALA A 11 7.75 15.47 10.99
C ALA A 11 9.01 14.90 10.33
N ASN A 12 8.94 14.52 9.05
CA ASN A 12 10.08 14.01 8.27
C ASN A 12 10.67 15.07 7.31
N ASP A 13 10.35 16.36 7.51
CA ASP A 13 10.83 17.48 6.69
C ASP A 13 10.68 17.24 5.18
N TYR A 14 9.58 16.61 4.78
CA TYR A 14 9.27 16.27 3.38
C TYR A 14 10.39 15.50 2.66
N LYS A 15 11.22 14.75 3.41
CA LYS A 15 12.44 14.07 2.91
C LYS A 15 12.22 13.23 1.65
N TYR A 16 11.06 12.60 1.53
CA TYR A 16 10.75 11.66 0.44
C TYR A 16 9.71 12.19 -0.56
N LEU A 17 8.95 13.22 -0.20
CA LEU A 17 7.87 13.76 -1.02
C LEU A 17 7.65 15.23 -0.69
N LYS A 18 7.83 16.11 -1.70
CA LYS A 18 7.60 17.55 -1.53
C LYS A 18 6.13 17.83 -1.24
N ASN A 19 5.86 18.78 -0.36
CA ASN A 19 4.49 19.18 0.01
C ASN A 19 3.62 19.51 -1.23
N ILE A 20 4.17 20.30 -2.15
CA ILE A 20 3.47 20.69 -3.39
C ILE A 20 3.07 19.48 -4.24
N ASP A 21 3.94 18.47 -4.33
CA ASP A 21 3.64 17.25 -5.08
C ASP A 21 2.59 16.39 -4.36
N PHE A 22 2.64 16.33 -3.03
CA PHE A 22 1.64 15.64 -2.22
C PHE A 22 0.25 16.25 -2.43
N GLU A 23 0.09 17.54 -2.18
CA GLU A 23 -1.18 18.26 -2.33
C GLU A 23 -1.73 18.15 -3.75
N LYS A 24 -0.88 18.36 -4.77
CA LYS A 24 -1.29 18.24 -6.18
C LYS A 24 -1.80 16.83 -6.53
N ASN A 25 -1.18 15.78 -6.00
CA ASN A 25 -1.63 14.42 -6.28
C ASN A 25 -2.87 14.04 -5.46
N LEU A 26 -2.98 14.53 -4.23
CA LEU A 26 -4.18 14.37 -3.39
C LEU A 26 -5.40 15.01 -4.05
N ASP A 27 -5.25 16.22 -4.59
CA ASP A 27 -6.30 16.90 -5.35
C ASP A 27 -6.75 16.11 -6.58
N LYS A 28 -5.79 15.55 -7.34
CA LYS A 28 -6.11 14.69 -8.49
C LYS A 28 -6.87 13.44 -8.07
N LEU A 29 -6.45 12.80 -6.98
CA LEU A 29 -7.12 11.62 -6.44
C LEU A 29 -8.55 11.97 -5.99
N ASN A 30 -8.73 13.07 -5.25
CA ASN A 30 -10.05 13.52 -4.79
C ASN A 30 -11.03 13.74 -5.95
N ARG A 31 -10.57 14.31 -7.07
CA ARG A 31 -11.40 14.54 -8.26
C ARG A 31 -11.91 13.25 -8.91
N CYS A 32 -11.19 12.14 -8.78
CA CYS A 32 -11.59 10.85 -9.34
C CYS A 32 -12.04 9.82 -8.29
N TYR A 33 -11.94 10.12 -7.00
CA TYR A 33 -12.14 9.18 -5.89
C TYR A 33 -13.46 8.42 -5.97
N ASN A 34 -14.55 9.14 -6.24
CA ASN A 34 -15.90 8.56 -6.35
C ASN A 34 -16.13 7.76 -7.64
N LYS A 35 -15.23 7.88 -8.63
CA LYS A 35 -15.29 7.16 -9.92
C LYS A 35 -14.43 5.89 -9.91
N LEU A 36 -13.60 5.70 -8.88
CA LEU A 36 -12.73 4.54 -8.78
C LEU A 36 -13.55 3.26 -8.58
N GLN A 37 -13.16 2.20 -9.29
CA GLN A 37 -13.80 0.89 -9.17
C GLN A 37 -13.66 0.36 -7.75
N ARG A 38 -14.76 -0.17 -7.20
CA ARG A 38 -14.79 -0.77 -5.87
C ARG A 38 -15.07 -2.27 -5.97
N GLN A 39 -14.33 -3.06 -5.22
CA GLN A 39 -14.48 -4.50 -5.12
C GLN A 39 -14.16 -4.96 -3.70
N LEU A 40 -14.32 -6.25 -3.42
CA LEU A 40 -13.72 -6.83 -2.23
C LEU A 40 -12.19 -6.69 -2.34
N ILE A 41 -11.60 -6.01 -1.36
CA ILE A 41 -10.15 -5.88 -1.22
C ILE A 41 -9.70 -6.61 0.04
N HIS A 42 -8.53 -7.22 0.02
CA HIS A 42 -7.98 -8.07 1.07
C HIS A 42 -7.30 -7.27 2.19
N ARG A 43 -6.64 -6.16 1.85
CA ARG A 43 -5.91 -5.24 2.76
C ARG A 43 -4.68 -5.77 3.48
N ASP A 44 -4.48 -7.09 3.55
CA ASP A 44 -3.23 -7.70 4.01
C ASP A 44 -2.62 -8.67 2.98
N LEU A 45 -2.59 -8.24 1.71
CA LEU A 45 -1.96 -9.03 0.66
C LEU A 45 -0.43 -8.94 0.78
N HIS A 46 0.21 -10.09 0.99
CA HIS A 46 1.66 -10.25 0.95
C HIS A 46 2.06 -11.68 0.60
N LEU A 47 3.33 -11.91 0.27
CA LEU A 47 3.81 -13.22 -0.18
C LEU A 47 3.55 -14.35 0.83
N GLY A 48 3.59 -14.05 2.14
CA GLY A 48 3.24 -15.04 3.17
C GLY A 48 1.79 -15.55 3.14
N ASN A 49 0.89 -14.81 2.50
CA ASN A 49 -0.53 -15.18 2.34
C ASN A 49 -0.81 -15.80 0.97
N PHE A 50 0.20 -15.97 0.12
CA PHE A 50 0.05 -16.59 -1.19
C PHE A 50 0.24 -18.09 -1.10
N LEU A 51 -0.67 -18.84 -1.71
CA LEU A 51 -0.56 -20.26 -1.89
C LEU A 51 0.02 -20.54 -3.27
N PHE A 52 0.93 -21.51 -3.31
CA PHE A 52 1.52 -21.98 -4.55
C PHE A 52 1.32 -23.50 -4.65
N ASN A 53 0.97 -23.97 -5.84
CA ASN A 53 0.91 -25.39 -6.18
C ASN A 53 1.74 -25.60 -7.44
N ASN A 54 2.67 -26.56 -7.42
CA ASN A 54 3.58 -26.83 -8.55
C ASN A 54 4.29 -25.56 -9.09
N CYS A 55 4.75 -24.69 -8.19
CA CYS A 55 5.37 -23.40 -8.52
C CYS A 55 4.45 -22.40 -9.24
N GLU A 56 3.15 -22.69 -9.33
CA GLU A 56 2.14 -21.77 -9.84
C GLU A 56 1.34 -21.17 -8.69
N PHE A 57 0.98 -19.90 -8.83
CA PHE A 57 0.09 -19.23 -7.88
C PHE A 57 -1.29 -19.91 -7.91
N SER A 58 -1.72 -20.46 -6.77
CA SER A 58 -2.96 -21.23 -6.64
C SER A 58 -4.04 -20.51 -5.86
N GLY A 59 -3.70 -19.44 -5.15
CA GLY A 59 -4.66 -18.63 -4.41
C GLY A 59 -4.00 -17.82 -3.30
N TYR A 60 -4.84 -17.23 -2.45
CA TYR A 60 -4.42 -16.47 -1.29
C TYR A 60 -5.40 -16.67 -0.14
N ILE A 61 -4.92 -16.47 1.09
CA ILE A 61 -5.64 -16.71 2.34
C ILE A 61 -5.58 -15.48 3.26
N ASP A 62 -6.31 -15.55 4.37
CA ASP A 62 -6.38 -14.54 5.44
C ASP A 62 -7.22 -13.29 5.12
N PHE A 63 -8.53 -13.51 4.98
CA PHE A 63 -9.48 -12.48 4.58
C PHE A 63 -10.01 -11.62 5.74
N ASP A 64 -9.43 -11.70 6.94
CA ASP A 64 -10.00 -11.08 8.15
C ASP A 64 -10.13 -9.55 8.08
N LEU A 65 -9.22 -8.89 7.34
CA LEU A 65 -9.26 -7.44 7.13
C LEU A 65 -10.05 -7.01 5.89
N SER A 66 -10.65 -7.96 5.16
CA SER A 66 -11.25 -7.70 3.85
C SER A 66 -12.46 -6.77 3.94
N GLN A 67 -12.61 -5.90 2.93
CA GLN A 67 -13.76 -5.01 2.84
C GLN A 67 -14.07 -4.62 1.39
N LYS A 68 -15.29 -4.14 1.13
CA LYS A 68 -15.62 -3.56 -0.18
C LYS A 68 -15.08 -2.12 -0.27
N ASN A 69 -14.00 -1.91 -1.02
CA ASN A 69 -13.39 -0.60 -1.16
C ASN A 69 -12.71 -0.45 -2.54
N ILE A 70 -12.01 0.67 -2.74
CA ILE A 70 -11.32 1.01 -3.99
C ILE A 70 -10.32 -0.11 -4.37
N ARG A 71 -10.52 -0.69 -5.55
CA ARG A 71 -9.78 -1.85 -6.08
C ARG A 71 -8.27 -1.69 -6.03
N ILE A 72 -7.77 -0.52 -6.42
CA ILE A 72 -6.33 -0.29 -6.59
C ILE A 72 -5.56 -0.33 -5.26
N PHE A 73 -6.25 -0.17 -4.12
CA PHE A 73 -5.60 -0.15 -2.82
C PHE A 73 -4.93 -1.47 -2.46
N ASP A 74 -5.45 -2.62 -2.87
CA ASP A 74 -4.78 -3.91 -2.64
C ASP A 74 -3.39 -3.99 -3.31
N ILE A 75 -3.26 -3.44 -4.52
CA ILE A 75 -1.97 -3.36 -5.20
C ILE A 75 -1.03 -2.43 -4.42
N CYS A 76 -1.53 -1.29 -3.92
CA CYS A 76 -0.72 -0.38 -3.11
C CYS A 76 -0.25 -1.03 -1.80
N TYR A 77 -1.12 -1.75 -1.09
CA TYR A 77 -0.76 -2.48 0.13
C TYR A 77 0.31 -3.55 -0.16
N PHE A 78 0.13 -4.33 -1.22
CA PHE A 78 1.08 -5.36 -1.62
C PHE A 78 2.46 -4.79 -1.96
N LEU A 79 2.51 -3.74 -2.80
CA LEU A 79 3.78 -3.09 -3.18
C LEU A 79 4.48 -2.45 -1.97
N LEU A 80 3.72 -1.82 -1.07
CA LEU A 80 4.29 -1.27 0.16
C LEU A 80 4.91 -2.36 1.03
N ARG A 81 4.22 -3.50 1.16
CA ARG A 81 4.74 -4.63 1.95
C ARG A 81 5.99 -5.24 1.33
N LEU A 82 6.02 -5.41 0.00
CA LEU A 82 7.24 -5.84 -0.71
C LEU A 82 8.43 -4.89 -0.45
N LEU A 83 8.20 -3.58 -0.46
CA LEU A 83 9.24 -2.59 -0.19
C LEU A 83 9.77 -2.69 1.25
N ILE A 84 8.87 -2.86 2.22
CA ILE A 84 9.22 -3.01 3.64
C ILE A 84 10.01 -4.31 3.86
N ASP A 85 9.55 -5.42 3.29
CA ASP A 85 10.18 -6.72 3.46
C ASP A 85 11.57 -6.74 2.81
N HIS A 86 11.73 -6.13 1.63
CA HIS A 86 13.04 -5.96 1.01
C HIS A 86 14.00 -5.16 1.91
N LYS A 87 13.54 -4.03 2.46
CA LYS A 87 14.38 -3.19 3.34
C LYS A 87 14.86 -3.96 4.57
N LYS A 88 13.96 -4.71 5.22
CA LYS A 88 14.31 -5.56 6.38
C LYS A 88 15.36 -6.62 6.03
N ASN A 89 15.26 -7.23 4.85
CA ASN A 89 16.21 -8.24 4.40
C ASN A 89 17.58 -7.64 4.08
N SER A 90 17.65 -6.43 3.53
CA SER A 90 18.92 -5.74 3.28
C SER A 90 19.65 -5.36 4.58
N GLU A 91 18.93 -4.93 5.62
CA GLU A 91 19.52 -4.59 6.93
C GLU A 91 20.09 -5.82 7.69
N HIS A 92 19.71 -7.04 7.29
CA HIS A 92 20.25 -8.29 7.84
C HIS A 92 21.51 -8.80 7.13
N ILE A 93 21.86 -8.28 5.95
CA ILE A 93 23.05 -8.70 5.19
C ILE A 93 24.29 -7.88 5.60
N ASP A 94 24.10 -6.71 6.23
CA ASP A 94 25.16 -5.81 6.67
C ASP A 94 25.56 -5.98 8.16
N LYS A 95 25.23 -7.12 8.78
CA LYS A 95 25.65 -7.52 10.15
C LYS A 95 26.37 -8.85 10.14
#